data_AF-A0A7D9LIY0-F1
#
_entry.id   AF-A0A7D9LIY0-F1
#
_cell.length_a   1.000
_cell.length_b   1.000
_cell.length_c   1.000
_cell.angle_alpha   90.00
_cell.angle_beta   90.00
_cell.angle_gamma   90.00
#
_symmetry.space_group_name_H-M   'P 1'
#
loop_
_entity.id
_entity.type
_entity.pdbx_description
1 polymer ?
#
loop_
_entity_poly.entity_id
_entity_poly.type
_entity_poly.pdbx_seq_one_letter_code
_entity_poly.pdbx_strand_id
1 'polypeptide(L)'
;MDYSNMPLEEKRSHYRCGNRYVTLDQVPPWPDYVKANHRFFTREGWLQKDSEFITANDHINKKVSFWLGDIAQLEIDAIVNAVNISLSGGSGVNGHIHRAAGEELLEECREMNGCGTGNAKITSGQKLPAK
;
A
#
# COMPACT_ATOMS: atom_id res chain seq x y z
N MET A 1 -4.49 6.07 21.57
CA MET A 1 -4.59 4.59 21.54
C MET A 1 -3.32 4.10 20.85
N ASP A 2 -2.66 3.07 21.36
CA ASP A 2 -1.42 2.57 20.75
C ASP A 2 -1.75 1.47 19.71
N TYR A 3 -1.89 1.88 18.45
CA TYR A 3 -2.18 0.96 17.34
C TYR A 3 -0.96 0.12 16.93
N SER A 4 0.25 0.54 17.29
CA SER A 4 1.50 -0.09 16.84
C SER A 4 1.76 -1.43 17.53
N ASN A 5 1.30 -1.58 18.77
CA ASN A 5 1.46 -2.80 19.56
C ASN A 5 0.14 -3.58 19.77
N MET A 6 -0.94 -3.15 19.11
CA MET A 6 -2.25 -3.78 19.23
C MET A 6 -2.28 -5.14 18.51
N PRO A 7 -2.82 -6.21 19.13
CA PRO A 7 -3.04 -7.48 18.44
C PRO A 7 -3.88 -7.32 17.17
N LEU A 8 -3.56 -8.07 16.11
CA LEU A 8 -4.20 -7.90 14.80
C LEU A 8 -5.73 -8.02 14.84
N GLU A 9 -6.26 -9.02 15.56
CA GLU A 9 -7.71 -9.22 15.67
C GLU A 9 -8.41 -8.07 16.42
N GLU A 10 -7.74 -7.47 17.40
CA GLU A 10 -8.24 -6.28 18.07
C GLU A 10 -8.19 -5.08 17.12
N LYS A 11 -7.08 -4.90 16.39
CA LYS A 11 -6.89 -3.81 15.43
C LYS A 11 -7.95 -3.81 14.33
N ARG A 12 -8.34 -4.99 13.84
CA ARG A 12 -9.42 -5.15 12.84
C ARG A 12 -10.74 -4.52 13.27
N SER A 13 -11.06 -4.53 14.57
CA SER A 13 -12.27 -3.88 15.10
C SER A 13 -12.24 -2.34 15.01
N HIS A 14 -11.05 -1.75 14.84
CA HIS A 14 -10.84 -0.31 14.72
C HIS A 14 -10.64 0.17 13.28
N TYR A 15 -10.58 -0.73 12.30
CA TYR A 15 -10.37 -0.34 10.91
C TYR A 15 -11.48 0.56 10.39
N ARG A 16 -11.09 1.71 9.83
CA ARG A 16 -12.05 2.66 9.26
C ARG A 16 -12.82 2.08 8.07
N CYS A 17 -12.21 1.14 7.35
CA CYS A 17 -12.86 0.47 6.23
C CYS A 17 -13.88 -0.62 6.64
N GLY A 18 -13.96 -0.95 7.94
CA GLY A 18 -14.73 -2.09 8.44
C GLY A 18 -14.23 -3.40 7.84
N ASN A 19 -15.13 -4.29 7.44
CA ASN A 19 -14.80 -5.61 6.87
C ASN A 19 -14.37 -5.57 5.38
N ARG A 20 -14.04 -4.39 4.84
CA ARG A 20 -13.61 -4.23 3.44
C ARG A 20 -12.09 -4.32 3.25
N TYR A 21 -11.35 -4.61 4.32
CA TYR A 21 -9.91 -4.78 4.22
C TYR A 21 -9.54 -5.96 3.30
N VAL A 22 -8.37 -5.87 2.68
CA VAL A 22 -7.81 -6.88 1.79
C VAL A 22 -6.52 -7.38 2.42
N THR A 23 -6.45 -8.68 2.70
CA THR A 23 -5.28 -9.31 3.29
C THR A 23 -4.22 -9.62 2.24
N LEU A 24 -2.96 -9.78 2.67
CA LEU A 24 -1.85 -10.03 1.75
C LEU A 24 -2.05 -11.29 0.90
N ASP A 25 -2.67 -12.34 1.43
CA ASP A 25 -2.96 -13.59 0.71
C ASP A 25 -4.00 -13.42 -0.42
N GLN A 26 -4.82 -12.37 -0.35
CA GLN A 26 -5.78 -12.03 -1.42
C GLN A 26 -5.13 -11.25 -2.57
N VAL A 27 -3.87 -10.83 -2.43
CA VAL A 27 -3.11 -10.09 -3.45
C VAL A 27 -2.11 -11.03 -4.12
N PRO A 28 -2.43 -11.59 -5.32
CA PRO A 28 -1.58 -12.59 -5.94
C PRO A 28 -0.22 -12.01 -6.37
N PRO A 29 0.88 -12.77 -6.22
CA PRO A 29 2.17 -12.38 -6.77
C PRO A 29 2.10 -12.32 -8.30
N TRP A 30 3.05 -11.60 -8.90
CA TRP A 30 3.06 -11.30 -10.33
C TRP A 30 2.86 -12.51 -11.26
N PRO A 31 3.53 -13.68 -11.05
CA PRO A 31 3.30 -14.87 -11.87
C PRO A 31 1.84 -15.33 -11.88
N ASP A 32 1.19 -15.32 -10.71
CA ASP A 32 -0.19 -15.77 -10.56
C ASP A 32 -1.16 -14.75 -11.15
N TYR A 33 -0.89 -13.46 -10.96
CA TYR A 33 -1.64 -12.37 -11.58
C TYR A 33 -1.60 -12.48 -13.11
N VAL A 34 -0.42 -12.64 -13.70
CA VAL A 34 -0.24 -12.78 -15.16
C VAL A 34 -0.98 -14.02 -15.69
N LYS A 35 -0.86 -15.15 -14.99
CA LYS A 35 -1.55 -16.40 -15.37
C LYS A 35 -3.08 -16.22 -15.37
N ALA A 36 -3.62 -15.60 -14.33
CA ALA A 36 -5.05 -15.31 -14.22
C ALA A 36 -5.54 -14.32 -15.29
N ASN A 37 -4.67 -13.40 -15.72
CA ASN A 37 -4.98 -12.31 -16.65
C ASN A 37 -4.38 -12.50 -18.05
N HIS A 38 -3.98 -13.73 -18.41
CA HIS A 38 -3.18 -14.03 -19.61
C HIS A 38 -3.72 -13.39 -20.90
N ARG A 39 -5.05 -13.33 -21.05
CA ARG A 39 -5.73 -12.72 -22.22
C ARG A 39 -5.34 -11.27 -22.50
N PHE A 40 -4.95 -10.50 -21.48
CA PHE A 40 -4.52 -9.11 -21.63
C PHE A 40 -3.06 -9.01 -22.10
N PHE A 41 -2.26 -10.03 -21.82
CA PHE A 41 -0.82 -10.01 -22.05
C PHE A 41 -0.39 -10.78 -23.31
N THR A 42 -1.25 -11.62 -23.89
CA THR A 42 -0.96 -12.39 -25.10
C THR A 42 -1.37 -11.70 -26.41
N ARG A 43 -2.12 -10.58 -26.36
CA ARG A 43 -2.64 -9.92 -27.57
C ARG A 43 -1.59 -9.14 -28.35
N GLU A 44 -0.49 -8.80 -27.72
CA GLU A 44 0.66 -8.13 -28.31
C GLU A 44 1.89 -8.60 -27.53
N GLY A 45 3.07 -8.67 -28.14
CA GLY A 45 4.28 -9.30 -27.59
C GLY A 45 4.89 -8.67 -26.33
N TRP A 46 4.08 -8.31 -25.34
CA TRP A 46 4.42 -7.72 -24.05
C TRP A 46 5.01 -8.72 -23.05
N LEU A 47 4.72 -10.02 -23.23
CA LEU A 47 5.36 -11.10 -22.45
C LEU A 47 6.65 -11.56 -23.13
N GLN A 48 7.68 -10.72 -23.06
CA GLN A 48 9.04 -11.12 -23.36
C GLN A 48 9.70 -11.52 -22.05
N LYS A 49 10.17 -12.78 -21.97
CA LYS A 49 10.87 -13.26 -20.77
C LYS A 49 12.18 -12.52 -20.56
N ASP A 50 12.85 -12.20 -21.65
CA ASP A 50 14.18 -11.60 -21.62
C ASP A 50 14.22 -10.42 -22.58
N SER A 51 15.00 -9.42 -22.19
CA SER A 51 15.42 -8.28 -23.00
C SER A 51 16.94 -8.25 -23.04
N GLU A 52 17.52 -7.40 -23.88
CA GLU A 52 18.97 -7.17 -23.92
C GLU A 52 19.55 -6.73 -22.57
N PHE A 53 18.74 -6.12 -21.70
CA PHE A 53 19.19 -5.52 -20.44
C PHE A 53 18.75 -6.27 -19.17
N ILE A 54 17.70 -7.09 -19.25
CA ILE A 54 17.05 -7.71 -18.10
C ILE A 54 16.56 -9.11 -18.46
N THR A 55 16.89 -10.08 -17.61
CA THR A 55 16.38 -11.46 -17.65
C THR A 55 15.30 -11.63 -16.59
N ALA A 56 14.24 -12.38 -16.91
CA ALA A 56 13.20 -12.71 -15.92
C ALA A 56 13.80 -13.41 -14.69
N ASN A 57 13.39 -12.98 -13.50
CA ASN A 57 13.85 -13.55 -12.24
C ASN A 57 12.67 -14.08 -11.42
N ASP A 58 12.52 -15.40 -11.38
CA ASP A 58 11.40 -16.06 -10.69
C ASP A 58 11.35 -15.78 -9.19
N HIS A 59 12.50 -15.55 -8.55
CA HIS A 59 12.55 -15.21 -7.13
C HIS A 59 12.01 -13.80 -6.87
N ILE A 60 12.35 -12.82 -7.72
CA ILE A 60 11.84 -11.44 -7.65
C ILE A 60 10.35 -11.41 -8.03
N ASN A 61 9.97 -12.15 -9.06
CA ASN A 61 8.58 -12.20 -9.53
C ASN A 61 7.61 -12.64 -8.43
N LYS A 62 8.03 -13.55 -7.53
CA LYS A 62 7.23 -13.98 -6.37
C LYS A 62 7.12 -12.95 -5.24
N LYS A 63 7.86 -11.84 -5.31
CA LYS A 63 7.90 -10.78 -4.29
C LYS A 63 7.19 -9.48 -4.71
N VAL A 64 6.76 -9.39 -5.96
CA VAL A 64 6.05 -8.22 -6.50
C VAL A 64 4.64 -8.63 -6.89
N SER A 65 3.68 -7.73 -6.67
CA SER A 65 2.29 -7.94 -7.02
C SER A 65 1.77 -6.72 -7.77
N PHE A 66 0.86 -6.95 -8.72
CA PHE A 66 0.02 -5.89 -9.28
C PHE A 66 -1.35 -5.99 -8.63
N TRP A 67 -1.85 -4.88 -8.11
CA TRP A 67 -3.14 -4.83 -7.44
C TRP A 67 -3.85 -3.52 -7.77
N LEU A 68 -5.12 -3.64 -8.14
CA LEU A 68 -6.00 -2.50 -8.42
C LEU A 68 -7.08 -2.45 -7.34
N GLY A 69 -7.01 -1.43 -6.49
CA GLY A 69 -7.96 -1.25 -5.40
C GLY A 69 -7.70 0.02 -4.58
N ASP A 70 -8.42 0.16 -3.48
CA ASP A 70 -8.26 1.25 -2.54
C ASP A 70 -7.11 0.94 -1.56
N ILE A 71 -5.97 1.60 -1.73
CA ILE A 71 -4.76 1.37 -0.91
C ILE A 71 -5.00 1.49 0.60
N ALA A 72 -5.99 2.26 1.04
CA ALA A 72 -6.33 2.40 2.46
C ALA A 72 -7.04 1.15 3.05
N GLN A 73 -7.26 0.11 2.24
CA GLN A 73 -7.87 -1.15 2.65
C GLN A 73 -6.86 -2.30 2.76
N LEU A 74 -5.59 -2.13 2.35
CA LEU A 74 -4.59 -3.19 2.42
C LEU A 74 -4.13 -3.46 3.85
N GLU A 75 -4.38 -4.67 4.35
CA GLU A 75 -3.84 -5.19 5.61
C GLU A 75 -2.42 -5.74 5.38
N ILE A 76 -1.45 -4.82 5.40
CA ILE A 76 -0.02 -5.09 5.19
C ILE A 76 0.83 -4.30 6.19
N ASP A 77 2.16 -4.47 6.16
CA ASP A 77 3.03 -3.77 7.11
C ASP A 77 3.09 -2.26 6.88
N ALA A 78 3.09 -1.79 5.63
CA ALA A 78 3.11 -0.36 5.35
C ALA A 78 2.50 -0.05 3.98
N ILE A 79 1.81 1.09 3.89
CA ILE A 79 1.44 1.71 2.61
C ILE A 79 2.23 3.01 2.46
N VAL A 80 2.52 3.39 1.22
CA VAL A 80 3.22 4.64 0.91
C VAL A 80 2.21 5.70 0.47
N ASN A 81 2.29 6.88 1.07
CA ASN A 81 1.45 8.02 0.72
C ASN A 81 2.19 8.99 -0.21
N ALA A 82 1.53 9.43 -1.29
CA ALA A 82 2.00 10.50 -2.15
C ALA A 82 1.59 11.86 -1.55
N VAL A 83 2.45 12.41 -0.69
CA VAL A 83 2.18 13.59 0.13
C VAL A 83 2.97 14.82 -0.33
N ASN A 84 2.53 16.01 0.11
CA ASN A 84 3.27 17.25 -0.07
C ASN A 84 4.38 17.42 0.99
N ILE A 85 5.28 18.40 0.78
CA ILE A 85 6.44 18.65 1.67
C ILE A 85 6.07 19.00 3.11
N SER A 86 4.85 19.48 3.37
CA SER A 86 4.40 19.86 4.72
C SER A 86 3.84 18.67 5.52
N LEU A 87 3.76 17.47 4.92
CA LEU A 87 3.18 16.27 5.51
C LEU A 87 1.74 16.46 6.01
N SER A 88 1.03 17.41 5.41
CA SER A 88 -0.37 17.68 5.71
C SER A 88 -1.29 16.92 4.75
N GLY A 89 -2.56 16.82 5.15
CA GLY A 89 -3.61 16.30 4.28
C GLY A 89 -3.74 17.06 2.95
N GLY A 90 -4.69 16.62 2.13
CA GLY A 90 -4.91 17.23 0.82
C GLY A 90 -6.05 16.57 0.06
N SER A 91 -5.96 16.55 -1.26
CA SER A 91 -6.87 15.82 -2.14
C SER A 91 -6.27 14.48 -2.59
N GLY A 92 -6.97 13.75 -3.46
CA GLY A 92 -6.49 12.48 -4.02
C GLY A 92 -6.22 11.41 -2.96
N VAL A 93 -5.17 10.61 -3.20
CA VAL A 93 -4.77 9.51 -2.30
C VAL A 93 -4.33 10.01 -0.92
N ASN A 94 -3.65 11.16 -0.84
CA ASN A 94 -3.22 11.75 0.42
C ASN A 94 -4.41 12.09 1.31
N GLY A 95 -5.37 12.84 0.77
CA GLY A 95 -6.61 13.15 1.50
C GLY A 95 -7.39 11.91 1.90
N HIS A 96 -7.40 10.89 1.03
CA HIS A 96 -8.06 9.62 1.31
C HIS A 96 -7.43 8.87 2.47
N ILE A 97 -6.10 8.74 2.48
CA ILE A 97 -5.33 8.10 3.56
C ILE A 97 -5.55 8.84 4.88
N HIS A 98 -5.47 10.18 4.91
CA HIS A 98 -5.74 10.93 6.14
C HIS A 98 -7.17 10.73 6.68
N ARG A 99 -8.19 10.71 5.82
CA ARG A 99 -9.57 10.44 6.24
C ARG A 99 -9.76 9.01 6.74
N ALA A 100 -9.02 8.06 6.18
CA ALA A 100 -9.08 6.65 6.57
C ALA A 100 -8.32 6.38 7.88
N ALA A 101 -7.15 7.00 8.07
CA ALA A 101 -6.33 6.85 9.27
C ALA A 101 -6.92 7.56 10.50
N GLY A 102 -7.54 8.73 10.29
CA GLY A 102 -8.06 9.57 11.37
C GLY A 102 -7.21 10.82 11.63
N GLU A 103 -7.66 11.66 12.55
CA GLU A 103 -7.00 12.92 12.91
C GLU A 103 -5.64 12.67 13.58
N GLU A 104 -5.48 11.52 14.25
CA GLU A 104 -4.26 11.11 14.94
C GLU A 104 -3.04 11.03 13.99
N LEU A 105 -3.25 10.68 12.72
CA LEU A 105 -2.18 10.68 11.72
C LEU A 105 -1.68 12.10 11.43
N LEU A 106 -2.59 13.08 11.38
CA LEU A 106 -2.20 14.47 11.14
C LEU A 106 -1.45 15.07 12.34
N GLU A 107 -1.79 14.66 13.55
CA GLU A 107 -1.08 15.03 14.77
C GLU A 107 0.37 14.53 14.73
N GLU A 108 0.59 13.25 14.43
CA GLU A 108 1.93 12.66 14.28
C GLU A 108 2.72 13.35 13.15
N CYS A 109 2.06 13.67 12.03
CA CYS A 109 2.71 14.40 10.94
C CYS A 109 3.20 15.81 11.31
N ARG A 110 2.49 16.51 12.20
CA ARG A 110 2.89 17.86 12.64
C ARG A 110 4.20 17.85 13.43
N GLU A 111 4.48 16.76 14.15
CA GLU A 111 5.71 16.62 14.93
C GLU A 111 6.95 16.39 14.04
N MET A 112 6.75 15.95 12.80
CA MET A 112 7.84 15.60 11.89
C MET A 112 8.50 16.79 11.18
N ASN A 113 7.96 18.01 11.25
CA ASN A 113 8.52 19.20 10.57
C ASN A 113 8.71 19.03 9.04
N GLY A 114 7.74 18.41 8.37
CA GLY A 114 7.74 18.25 6.91
C GLY A 114 8.68 17.16 6.37
N CYS A 115 8.73 16.99 5.05
CA CYS A 115 9.59 16.03 4.36
C CYS A 115 10.09 16.61 3.03
N GLY A 116 11.41 16.67 2.86
CA GLY A 116 12.01 17.13 1.61
C GLY A 116 11.73 16.16 0.44
N THR A 117 11.72 16.68 -0.79
CA THR A 117 11.53 15.89 -2.00
C THR A 117 12.54 14.74 -2.08
N GLY A 118 12.04 13.52 -2.35
CA GLY A 118 12.85 12.30 -2.42
C GLY A 118 13.12 11.62 -1.08
N ASN A 119 12.77 12.25 0.04
CA ASN A 119 12.85 11.64 1.36
C ASN A 119 11.51 10.98 1.73
N ALA A 120 11.55 10.11 2.74
CA ALA A 120 10.39 9.49 3.35
C ALA A 120 10.46 9.59 4.88
N LYS A 121 9.30 9.61 5.52
CA LYS A 121 9.15 9.48 6.97
C LYS A 121 8.05 8.48 7.28
N ILE A 122 8.13 7.85 8.45
CA ILE A 122 7.21 6.82 8.89
C ILE A 122 6.33 7.34 10.03
N THR A 123 5.08 6.92 10.01
CA THR A 123 4.08 7.14 11.06
C THR A 123 3.38 5.83 11.38
N SER A 124 2.62 5.76 12.47
CA SER A 124 1.64 4.68 12.64
C SER A 124 0.50 4.81 11.63
N GLY A 125 -0.07 3.68 11.19
CA GLY A 125 -1.23 3.62 10.31
C GLY A 125 -2.55 4.01 10.98
N GLN A 126 -2.58 4.16 12.32
CA GLN A 126 -3.78 4.52 13.07
C GLN A 126 -4.95 3.56 12.76
N LYS A 127 -6.08 4.07 12.24
CA LYS A 127 -7.28 3.30 11.86
C LYS A 127 -7.19 2.63 10.47
N LEU A 128 -6.03 2.69 9.81
CA LEU A 128 -5.77 1.92 8.59
C LEU A 128 -5.55 0.43 8.93
N PRO A 129 -5.86 -0.47 7.99
CA PRO A 129 -5.40 -1.86 8.09
C PRO A 129 -3.88 -1.99 8.11
N ALA A 130 -3.19 -1.16 7.32
CA ALA A 130 -1.74 -1.04 7.37
C ALA A 130 -1.25 -0.68 8.78
N LYS A 131 -0.10 -1.24 9.20
CA LYS A 131 0.40 -1.10 10.59
C LYS A 131 0.58 0.35 11.03
#